data_AF-A0A7S1K3H7-F1
#
_entry.id   AF-A0A7S1K3H7-F1
#
_cell.length_a   1.000
_cell.length_b   1.000
_cell.length_c   1.000
_cell.angle_alpha   90.00
_cell.angle_beta   90.00
_cell.angle_gamma   90.00
#
_symmetry.space_group_name_H-M   'P 1'
#
loop_
_entity.id
_entity.type
_entity.pdbx_description
1 polymer ?
#
loop_
_entity_poly.entity_id
_entity_poly.type
_entity_poly.pdbx_seq_one_letter_code
_entity_poly.pdbx_strand_id
1 'polypeptide(L)'
;LGVFGFLFLPPAIEGNFGFLDSIAALHWTSELIENFGGSSELTLWGFSAGATLISCHLVSPLIEELGISIKNAILTSSSYGLPFNSPDQAEKFSSLALSVVGSCSRGDFDDAEAYADCLRNAPLKEIAQSNSINYLAQVVTDFFKLTE
;
A
#
# COMPACT_ATOMS: atom_id res chain seq x y z
N LEU A 1 -5.87 -5.44 5.29
CA LEU A 1 -6.10 -4.15 4.60
C LEU A 1 -6.21 -3.04 5.63
N GLY A 2 -6.03 -1.77 5.22
CA GLY A 2 -5.90 -0.64 6.13
C GLY A 2 -4.46 -0.50 6.63
N VAL A 3 -4.25 -0.31 7.94
CA VAL A 3 -2.92 0.00 8.49
C VAL A 3 -1.88 -1.07 8.17
N PHE A 4 -2.28 -2.33 8.09
CA PHE A 4 -1.34 -3.41 7.72
C PHE A 4 -0.75 -3.28 6.31
N GLY A 5 -1.43 -2.58 5.40
CA GLY A 5 -0.95 -2.39 4.02
C GLY A 5 -0.50 -0.97 3.70
N PHE A 6 -0.89 0.02 4.50
CA PHE A 6 -0.74 1.43 4.13
C PHE A 6 -0.38 2.34 5.32
N LEU A 7 0.05 1.77 6.44
CA LEU A 7 0.62 2.57 7.54
C LEU A 7 1.93 3.20 7.07
N PHE A 8 2.10 4.50 7.34
CA PHE A 8 3.29 5.27 6.98
C PHE A 8 3.85 5.93 8.24
N LEU A 9 5.03 5.48 8.67
CA LEU A 9 5.76 5.95 9.85
C LEU A 9 7.26 5.94 9.53
N PRO A 10 7.76 6.90 8.75
CA PRO A 10 9.18 6.95 8.39
C PRO A 10 10.06 7.26 9.63
N PRO A 11 11.31 6.78 9.66
CA PRO A 11 11.93 5.89 8.68
C PRO A 11 11.53 4.40 8.82
N ALA A 12 10.88 4.00 9.92
CA ALA A 12 10.68 2.59 10.26
C ALA A 12 9.66 1.84 9.39
N ILE A 13 8.67 2.55 8.83
CA ILE A 13 7.58 2.00 8.01
C ILE A 13 7.33 2.93 6.82
N GLU A 14 7.78 2.51 5.64
CA GLU A 14 7.68 3.30 4.39
C GLU A 14 6.31 3.24 3.71
N GLY A 15 5.40 2.41 4.23
CA GLY A 15 4.04 2.26 3.73
C GLY A 15 3.95 1.55 2.37
N ASN A 16 2.79 1.69 1.72
CA ASN A 16 2.49 1.10 0.41
C ASN A 16 2.65 -0.43 0.29
N PHE A 17 2.78 -1.18 1.39
CA PHE A 17 2.87 -2.64 1.36
C PHE A 17 1.70 -3.30 0.63
N GLY A 18 0.47 -2.78 0.75
CA GLY A 18 -0.68 -3.31 0.00
C GLY A 18 -0.59 -3.09 -1.52
N PHE A 19 0.15 -2.06 -1.96
CA PHE A 19 0.48 -1.84 -3.37
C PHE A 19 1.63 -2.74 -3.82
N LEU A 20 2.63 -2.95 -2.97
CA LEU A 20 3.73 -3.90 -3.24
C LEU A 20 3.23 -5.35 -3.29
N ASP A 21 2.30 -5.72 -2.42
CA ASP A 21 1.62 -7.02 -2.43
C ASP A 21 0.93 -7.27 -3.79
N SER A 22 0.28 -6.24 -4.34
CA SER A 22 -0.36 -6.38 -5.66
C SER A 22 0.66 -6.43 -6.80
N ILE A 23 1.78 -5.70 -6.72
CA ILE A 23 2.90 -5.88 -7.67
C ILE A 23 3.45 -7.30 -7.60
N ALA A 24 3.70 -7.83 -6.40
CA ALA A 24 4.22 -9.19 -6.23
C ALA A 24 3.26 -10.24 -6.82
N ALA A 25 1.95 -10.05 -6.65
CA ALA A 25 0.95 -10.90 -7.26
C ALA A 25 0.94 -10.79 -8.81
N LEU A 26 1.11 -9.59 -9.36
CA LEU A 26 1.21 -9.39 -10.81
C LEU A 26 2.46 -10.04 -11.38
N HIS A 27 3.61 -9.89 -10.72
CA HIS A 27 4.86 -10.53 -11.10
C HIS A 27 4.75 -12.06 -11.07
N TRP A 28 4.20 -12.62 -9.97
CA TRP A 28 3.95 -14.06 -9.88
C TRP A 28 3.03 -14.54 -11.01
N THR A 29 2.00 -13.74 -11.35
CA THR A 29 1.07 -14.06 -12.43
C THR A 29 1.77 -14.00 -13.78
N SER A 30 2.53 -12.95 -14.10
CA SER A 30 3.21 -12.84 -15.40
C SER A 30 4.18 -13.99 -15.64
N GLU A 31 4.88 -14.45 -14.59
CA GLU A 31 5.85 -15.55 -14.68
C GLU A 31 5.20 -16.93 -14.86
N LEU A 32 3.99 -17.14 -14.35
CA LEU A 32 3.42 -18.49 -14.23
C LEU A 32 2.12 -18.70 -14.99
N ILE A 33 1.43 -17.66 -15.44
CA ILE A 33 0.10 -17.77 -16.00
C ILE A 33 0.06 -18.64 -17.28
N GLU A 34 1.17 -18.71 -18.02
CA GLU A 34 1.29 -19.57 -19.20
C GLU A 34 1.20 -21.06 -18.86
N ASN A 35 1.66 -21.48 -17.67
CA ASN A 35 1.51 -22.86 -17.18
C ASN A 35 0.05 -23.26 -16.95
N PHE A 36 -0.84 -22.28 -16.84
CA PHE A 36 -2.29 -22.46 -16.69
C PHE A 36 -3.04 -22.21 -18.02
N GLY A 37 -2.31 -22.00 -19.13
CA GLY A 37 -2.89 -21.74 -20.45
C GLY A 37 -3.35 -20.30 -20.67
N GLY A 38 -2.93 -19.35 -19.84
CA GLY A 38 -3.17 -17.92 -20.05
C GLY A 38 -2.03 -17.24 -20.83
N SER A 39 -2.10 -15.90 -20.93
CA SER A 39 -1.09 -15.06 -21.56
C SER A 39 -0.40 -14.18 -20.52
N SER A 40 0.92 -14.02 -20.63
CA SER A 40 1.74 -13.08 -19.86
C SER A 40 1.45 -11.60 -20.21
N GLU A 41 0.72 -11.33 -21.30
CA GLU A 41 0.14 -10.02 -21.61
C GLU A 41 -1.14 -9.78 -20.77
N LEU A 42 -0.98 -9.19 -19.59
CA LEU A 42 -2.05 -9.08 -18.59
C LEU A 42 -3.09 -8.02 -18.98
N THR A 43 -4.35 -8.30 -18.65
CA THR A 43 -5.43 -7.30 -18.64
C THR A 43 -5.87 -7.08 -17.20
N LEU A 44 -5.71 -5.86 -16.69
CA LEU A 44 -6.10 -5.53 -15.33
C LEU A 44 -7.52 -4.95 -15.32
N TRP A 45 -8.35 -5.41 -14.38
CA TRP A 45 -9.66 -4.82 -14.12
C TRP A 45 -9.85 -4.58 -12.64
N GLY A 46 -10.39 -3.42 -12.28
CA GLY A 46 -10.61 -3.03 -10.90
C GLY A 46 -11.81 -2.09 -10.73
N PHE A 47 -12.33 -2.06 -9.49
CA PHE A 47 -13.41 -1.18 -9.06
C PHE A 47 -12.97 -0.33 -7.86
N SER A 48 -13.35 0.95 -7.82
CA SER A 48 -13.07 1.87 -6.71
C SER A 48 -11.57 1.89 -6.36
N ALA A 49 -11.18 1.56 -5.12
CA ALA A 49 -9.78 1.48 -4.70
C ALA A 49 -8.92 0.56 -5.59
N GLY A 50 -9.48 -0.54 -6.11
CA GLY A 50 -8.78 -1.42 -7.05
C GLY A 50 -8.53 -0.77 -8.41
N ALA A 51 -9.46 0.07 -8.88
CA ALA A 51 -9.26 0.84 -10.10
C ALA A 51 -8.19 1.92 -9.91
N THR A 52 -8.12 2.53 -8.71
CA THR A 52 -7.06 3.47 -8.33
C THR A 52 -5.70 2.77 -8.25
N LEU A 53 -5.62 1.57 -7.68
CA LEU A 53 -4.38 0.76 -7.66
C LEU A 53 -3.90 0.41 -9.08
N ILE A 54 -4.81 0.09 -10.01
CA ILE A 54 -4.44 -0.11 -11.41
C ILE A 54 -3.83 1.15 -12.01
N SER A 55 -4.38 2.34 -11.72
CA SER A 55 -3.75 3.59 -12.15
C SER A 55 -2.32 3.73 -11.62
N CYS A 56 -2.08 3.34 -10.36
CA CYS A 56 -0.74 3.33 -9.78
C CYS A 56 0.19 2.35 -10.49
N HIS A 57 -0.28 1.13 -10.81
CA HIS A 57 0.51 0.15 -11.56
C HIS A 57 0.93 0.70 -12.93
N LEU A 58 0.02 1.36 -13.65
CA LEU A 58 0.29 1.91 -14.99
C LEU A 58 1.39 2.99 -15.02
N VAL A 59 1.71 3.63 -13.88
CA VAL A 59 2.73 4.69 -13.79
C VAL A 59 3.92 4.30 -12.90
N SER A 60 3.94 3.08 -12.38
CA SER A 60 4.97 2.64 -11.45
C SER A 60 6.18 2.08 -12.20
N PRO A 61 7.40 2.58 -11.95
CA PRO A 61 8.61 2.06 -12.58
C PRO A 61 8.85 0.57 -12.26
N LEU A 62 8.44 0.11 -11.07
CA LEU A 62 8.54 -1.30 -10.67
C LEU A 62 7.84 -2.28 -11.63
N ILE A 63 6.75 -1.86 -12.30
CA ILE A 63 6.09 -2.70 -13.30
C ILE A 63 7.01 -2.96 -14.50
N GLU A 64 7.72 -1.92 -14.97
CA GLU A 64 8.68 -2.03 -16.07
C GLU A 64 9.95 -2.78 -15.64
N GLU A 65 10.50 -2.46 -14.46
CA GLU A 65 11.70 -3.10 -13.91
C GLU A 65 11.53 -4.62 -13.71
N LEU A 66 10.34 -5.05 -13.29
CA LEU A 66 9.99 -6.45 -13.13
C LEU A 66 9.51 -7.12 -14.44
N GLY A 67 9.51 -6.41 -15.57
CA GLY A 67 9.12 -6.95 -16.87
C GLY A 67 7.63 -7.33 -16.99
N ILE A 68 6.76 -6.75 -16.16
CA ILE A 68 5.34 -7.06 -16.14
C ILE A 68 4.65 -6.38 -17.33
N SER A 69 4.10 -7.18 -18.26
CA SER A 69 3.40 -6.67 -19.44
C SER A 69 1.91 -6.45 -19.17
N ILE A 70 1.47 -5.19 -19.08
CA ILE A 70 0.06 -4.81 -18.98
C ILE A 70 -0.43 -4.36 -20.37
N LYS A 71 -1.25 -5.19 -21.01
CA LYS A 71 -1.81 -4.92 -22.34
C LYS A 71 -3.06 -4.05 -22.31
N ASN A 72 -3.96 -4.31 -21.37
CA ASN A 72 -5.20 -3.54 -21.21
C ASN A 72 -5.46 -3.23 -19.74
N ALA A 73 -6.18 -2.14 -19.49
CA ALA A 73 -6.63 -1.77 -18.16
C ALA A 73 -8.07 -1.27 -18.20
N ILE A 74 -8.91 -1.77 -17.30
CA ILE A 74 -10.32 -1.38 -17.16
C ILE A 74 -10.54 -0.84 -15.75
N LEU A 75 -10.74 0.47 -15.65
CA LEU A 75 -10.82 1.20 -14.40
C LEU A 75 -12.26 1.63 -14.11
N THR A 76 -12.95 0.93 -13.22
CA THR A 76 -14.36 1.20 -12.90
C THR A 76 -14.47 2.04 -11.64
N SER A 77 -15.11 3.20 -11.71
CA SER A 77 -15.25 4.11 -10.55
C SER A 77 -13.92 4.46 -9.87
N SER A 78 -12.86 4.64 -10.67
CA SER A 78 -11.54 5.03 -10.15
C SER A 78 -11.57 6.42 -9.53
N SER A 79 -10.79 6.59 -8.47
CA SER A 79 -10.56 7.88 -7.83
C SER A 79 -9.27 8.56 -8.29
N TYR A 80 -8.67 8.14 -9.42
CA TYR A 80 -7.39 8.65 -9.93
C TYR A 80 -7.33 10.18 -10.10
N GLY A 81 -8.46 10.85 -10.26
CA GLY A 81 -8.54 12.32 -10.31
C GLY A 81 -8.42 13.02 -8.94
N LEU A 82 -8.38 12.27 -7.83
CA LEU A 82 -8.14 12.80 -6.50
C LEU A 82 -6.65 12.71 -6.15
N PRO A 83 -6.07 13.74 -5.53
CA PRO A 83 -4.67 13.68 -5.10
C PRO A 83 -4.49 12.55 -4.09
N PHE A 84 -3.45 11.76 -4.29
CA PHE A 84 -2.92 10.84 -3.28
C PHE A 84 -2.38 11.62 -2.07
N ASN A 85 -2.26 10.96 -0.92
CA ASN A 85 -1.66 11.58 0.27
C ASN A 85 -0.18 11.89 0.02
N SER A 86 0.25 13.11 0.33
CA SER A 86 1.67 13.42 0.48
C SER A 86 2.26 12.63 1.67
N PRO A 87 3.59 12.43 1.75
CA PRO A 87 4.23 11.80 2.91
C PRO A 87 3.78 12.43 4.25
N ASP A 88 3.78 13.76 4.36
CA ASP A 88 3.33 14.48 5.56
C ASP A 88 1.86 14.19 5.92
N GLN A 89 0.98 14.04 4.93
CA GLN A 89 -0.42 13.70 5.17
C GLN A 89 -0.55 12.25 5.63
N ALA A 90 0.15 11.33 4.96
CA ALA A 90 0.15 9.92 5.29
C ALA A 90 0.66 9.65 6.71
N GLU A 91 1.71 10.37 7.14
CA GLU A 91 2.27 10.27 8.48
C GLU A 91 1.28 10.79 9.54
N LYS A 92 0.61 11.92 9.28
CA LYS A 92 -0.42 12.47 10.17
C LYS A 92 -1.61 11.51 10.32
N PHE A 93 -2.09 10.95 9.22
CA PHE A 93 -3.18 9.98 9.26
C PHE A 93 -2.78 8.68 9.97
N SER A 94 -1.56 8.20 9.74
CA SER A 94 -1.00 7.03 10.43
C SER A 94 -0.87 7.26 11.93
N SER A 95 -0.32 8.41 12.33
CA SER A 95 -0.21 8.81 13.73
C SER A 95 -1.58 8.92 14.42
N LEU A 96 -2.58 9.45 13.70
CA LEU A 96 -3.95 9.54 14.20
C LEU A 96 -4.58 8.15 14.33
N ALA A 97 -4.41 7.27 13.33
CA ALA A 97 -4.90 5.90 13.37
C ALA A 97 -4.28 5.13 14.54
N LEU A 98 -2.99 5.27 14.78
CA LEU A 98 -2.28 4.59 15.88
C LEU A 98 -2.61 5.15 17.27
N SER A 99 -3.28 6.31 17.38
CA SER A 99 -3.62 6.90 18.67
C SER A 99 -4.57 6.07 19.54
N VAL A 100 -5.25 5.07 18.95
CA VAL A 100 -6.11 4.12 19.67
C VAL A 100 -5.40 2.83 20.07
N VAL A 101 -4.13 2.66 19.70
CA VAL A 101 -3.31 1.51 20.08
C VAL A 101 -2.66 1.82 21.43
N GLY A 102 -3.39 1.54 22.52
CA GLY A 102 -2.97 1.83 23.89
C GLY A 102 -1.86 0.92 24.45
N SER A 103 -1.55 -0.19 23.79
CA SER A 103 -0.46 -1.11 24.15
C SER A 103 0.93 -0.57 23.80
N CYS A 104 1.01 0.45 22.93
CA CYS A 104 2.26 1.12 22.57
C CYS A 104 2.24 2.58 23.04
N SER A 105 3.32 3.05 23.67
CA SER A 105 3.32 4.37 24.29
C SER A 105 3.53 5.47 23.25
N ARG A 106 2.77 6.55 23.35
CA ARG A 106 2.92 7.72 22.45
C ARG A 106 4.22 8.50 22.66
N GLY A 107 4.97 8.21 23.73
CA GLY A 107 6.32 8.72 23.94
C GLY A 107 7.37 8.08 23.03
N ASP A 108 7.02 6.99 22.34
CA ASP A 108 7.91 6.21 21.48
C ASP A 108 7.99 6.79 20.05
N PHE A 109 7.26 7.86 19.71
CA PHE A 109 7.40 8.53 18.40
C PHE A 109 8.77 9.21 18.22
N ASP A 110 9.54 9.40 19.30
CA ASP A 110 10.93 9.87 19.25
C ASP A 110 11.90 8.78 18.74
N ASP A 111 11.49 7.50 18.81
CA ASP A 111 12.19 6.34 18.25
C ASP A 111 11.23 5.50 17.41
N ALA A 112 11.14 5.87 16.12
CA ALA A 112 10.23 5.23 15.17
C ALA A 112 10.43 3.70 15.08
N GLU A 113 11.65 3.19 15.26
CA GLU A 113 11.95 1.76 15.21
C GLU A 113 11.43 1.04 16.44
N ALA A 114 11.68 1.59 17.64
CA ALA A 114 11.14 1.03 18.88
C ALA A 114 9.60 1.00 18.86
N TYR A 115 8.97 2.04 18.31
CA TYR A 115 7.52 2.07 18.16
C TYR A 115 7.04 1.04 17.13
N ALA A 116 7.70 0.92 15.98
CA ALA A 116 7.37 -0.12 14.98
C ALA A 116 7.49 -1.54 15.57
N ASP A 117 8.52 -1.80 16.39
CA ASP A 117 8.67 -3.07 17.09
C ASP A 117 7.57 -3.32 18.12
N CYS A 118 7.13 -2.29 18.85
CA CYS A 118 5.96 -2.41 19.71
C CYS A 118 4.72 -2.79 18.90
N LEU A 119 4.47 -2.10 17.78
CA LEU A 119 3.31 -2.36 16.91
C LEU A 119 3.32 -3.79 16.35
N ARG A 120 4.49 -4.33 15.97
CA ARG A 120 4.60 -5.73 15.50
C ARG A 120 4.24 -6.74 16.58
N ASN A 121 4.40 -6.40 17.85
CA ASN A 121 4.11 -7.27 19.00
C ASN A 121 2.75 -6.98 19.66
N ALA A 122 2.08 -5.88 19.29
CA ALA A 122 0.79 -5.50 19.84
C ALA A 122 -0.33 -6.49 19.45
N PRO A 123 -1.40 -6.62 20.26
CA PRO A 123 -2.51 -7.50 19.93
C PRO A 123 -3.16 -7.11 18.60
N LEU A 124 -3.30 -8.06 17.68
CA LEU A 124 -3.88 -7.84 16.35
C LEU A 124 -5.22 -7.09 16.38
N LYS A 125 -6.09 -7.43 17.34
CA LYS A 125 -7.41 -6.82 17.49
C LYS A 125 -7.32 -5.32 17.80
N GLU A 126 -6.28 -4.89 18.48
CA GLU A 126 -6.05 -3.50 18.84
C GLU A 126 -5.54 -2.70 17.64
N ILE A 127 -4.54 -3.24 16.93
CA ILE A 127 -4.05 -2.66 15.69
C ILE A 127 -5.18 -2.60 14.66
N ALA A 128 -6.00 -3.64 14.53
CA ALA A 128 -7.09 -3.66 13.57
C ALA A 128 -8.18 -2.60 13.83
N GLN A 129 -8.35 -2.13 15.08
CA GLN A 129 -9.30 -1.06 15.41
C GLN A 129 -8.88 0.29 14.84
N SER A 130 -7.58 0.52 14.65
CA SER A 130 -7.06 1.75 14.03
C SER A 130 -7.59 1.97 12.59
N ASN A 131 -8.03 0.91 11.92
CA ASN A 131 -8.65 0.99 10.60
C ASN A 131 -9.96 1.80 10.59
N SER A 132 -10.67 1.89 11.71
CA SER A 132 -11.91 2.68 11.81
C SER A 132 -11.66 4.20 11.72
N ILE A 133 -10.43 4.63 11.98
CA ILE A 133 -10.00 6.03 11.90
C ILE A 133 -9.30 6.31 10.56
N ASN A 134 -8.75 5.28 9.93
CA ASN A 134 -7.98 5.38 8.68
C ASN A 134 -8.85 5.23 7.42
N TYR A 135 -9.93 6.02 7.32
CA TYR A 135 -10.90 5.93 6.23
C TYR A 135 -10.36 6.39 4.85
N LEU A 136 -9.14 6.91 4.81
CA LEU A 136 -8.52 7.52 3.62
C LEU A 136 -7.08 7.06 3.38
N ALA A 137 -6.75 5.81 3.74
CA ALA A 137 -5.47 5.22 3.38
C ALA A 137 -5.38 5.08 1.85
N GLN A 138 -4.89 6.14 1.22
CA GLN A 138 -4.46 6.16 -0.15
C GLN A 138 -2.97 5.82 -0.20
N VAL A 139 -2.52 5.36 -1.36
CA VAL A 139 -1.11 5.15 -1.65
C VAL A 139 -0.34 6.45 -1.42
N VAL A 140 0.81 6.39 -0.76
CA VAL A 140 1.68 7.55 -0.54
C VAL A 140 2.29 7.93 -1.89
N THR A 141 2.22 9.21 -2.28
CA THR A 141 2.65 9.71 -3.61
C THR A 141 4.11 9.42 -3.98
N ASP A 142 4.92 8.97 -3.04
CA ASP A 142 6.35 8.70 -3.24
C ASP A 142 6.60 7.33 -3.89
N PHE A 143 5.85 7.03 -4.95
CA PHE A 143 6.00 5.80 -5.75
C PHE A 143 7.43 5.60 -6.27
N PHE A 144 8.18 6.69 -6.44
CA PHE A 144 9.53 6.72 -7.00
C PHE A 144 10.62 6.38 -5.98
N LYS A 145 10.34 6.39 -4.68
CA LYS A 145 11.32 5.94 -3.67
C LYS A 145 11.31 4.43 -3.45
N LEU A 146 10.34 3.71 -4.00
CA LEU A 146 10.27 2.25 -3.90
C LEU A 146 11.28 1.53 -4.83
N THR A 147 12.07 2.28 -5.60
CA THR A 147 13.03 1.78 -6.60
C THR A 147 14.50 2.11 -6.26
N GLU A 148 14.80 2.64 -5.07
CA GLU A 148 16.18 2.91 -4.60
C GLU A 148 16.64 1.92 -3.52
#